data_AF-A0A523Q1D2-F1
#
_entry.id   AF-A0A523Q1D2-F1
#
_cell.length_a   1.000
_cell.length_b   1.000
_cell.length_c   1.000
_cell.angle_alpha   90.00
_cell.angle_beta   90.00
_cell.angle_gamma   90.00
#
_symmetry.space_group_name_H-M   'P 1'
#
loop_
_entity.id
_entity.type
_entity.pdbx_description
1 polymer ?
#
loop_
_entity_poly.entity_id
_entity_poly.type
_entity_poly.pdbx_seq_one_letter_code
_entity_poly.pdbx_strand_id
1 'polypeptide(L)'
;MNTPNSQRKPGKRRIMVQIWGRLADAIQREFNRLHIKRDAYLNALFEREIEALDREVQFKNSEEVRTRLREVKLPDRKKQTIELDDAVIERMEVVLHTKNIPRDSFINRVLFFLVATRPMIERLDIGYSDSEDGFFKPVDDARHALHDPFRRYREANDGRFYTIACFHEASFGPRGPNLFPLNTAISEEDWAMFNAAALDFELIFEDAVEPAHA
;
A
#
# COMPACT_ATOMS: atom_id res chain seq x y z
N MET A 1 -11.47 -40.99 6.80
CA MET A 1 -12.27 -39.82 6.38
C MET A 1 -11.88 -38.66 7.29
N ASN A 2 -11.16 -37.67 6.77
CA ASN A 2 -10.76 -36.50 7.55
C ASN A 2 -11.92 -35.51 7.57
N THR A 3 -12.61 -35.41 8.71
CA THR A 3 -13.58 -34.35 8.95
C THR A 3 -12.82 -33.03 9.13
N PRO A 4 -13.04 -31.99 8.30
CA PRO A 4 -12.43 -30.70 8.56
C PRO A 4 -13.11 -30.09 9.78
N ASN A 5 -12.46 -30.25 10.92
CA ASN A 5 -12.82 -29.60 12.16
C ASN A 5 -12.49 -28.11 12.03
N SER A 6 -13.46 -27.32 11.56
CA SER A 6 -13.36 -25.87 11.47
C SER A 6 -14.53 -25.29 12.25
N GLN A 7 -14.40 -25.27 13.59
CA GLN A 7 -15.16 -24.36 14.43
C GLN A 7 -14.79 -22.92 14.02
N ARG A 8 -15.43 -22.42 12.95
CA ARG A 8 -15.34 -21.00 12.58
C ARG A 8 -16.08 -20.24 13.65
N LYS A 9 -15.45 -19.21 14.21
CA LYS A 9 -16.20 -18.22 14.97
C LYS A 9 -17.17 -17.56 13.97
N PRO A 10 -18.49 -17.54 14.25
CA PRO A 10 -19.43 -16.88 13.36
C PRO A 10 -19.00 -15.41 13.18
N GLY A 11 -18.97 -14.94 11.93
CA GLY A 11 -18.66 -13.55 11.59
C GLY A 11 -17.20 -13.23 11.22
N LYS A 12 -16.28 -14.20 11.17
CA LYS A 12 -14.91 -14.00 10.66
C LYS A 12 -14.56 -14.96 9.52
N ARG A 13 -13.84 -14.45 8.52
CA ARG A 13 -13.25 -15.21 7.40
C ARG A 13 -11.76 -14.94 7.26
N ARG A 14 -11.08 -15.91 6.64
CA ARG A 14 -9.66 -15.82 6.31
C ARG A 14 -9.49 -15.47 4.84
N ILE A 15 -8.75 -14.41 4.57
CA ILE A 15 -8.33 -14.05 3.21
C ILE A 15 -6.85 -14.38 3.02
N MET A 16 -6.49 -14.78 1.80
CA MET A 16 -5.09 -14.96 1.39
C MET A 16 -4.65 -13.76 0.57
N VAL A 17 -3.52 -13.18 0.94
CA VAL A 17 -2.95 -11.99 0.29
C VAL A 17 -1.48 -12.25 -0.04
N GLN A 18 -1.00 -11.69 -1.16
CA GLN A 18 0.42 -11.74 -1.49
C GLN A 18 1.09 -10.44 -1.05
N ILE A 19 1.97 -10.55 -0.07
CA ILE A 19 2.69 -9.40 0.49
C ILE A 19 4.16 -9.50 0.07
N TRP A 20 4.80 -8.36 -0.21
CA TRP A 20 6.25 -8.31 -0.41
C TRP A 20 6.98 -8.95 0.78
N GLY A 21 7.86 -9.92 0.54
CA GLY A 21 8.44 -10.74 1.61
C GLY A 21 9.14 -9.94 2.71
N ARG A 22 9.90 -8.88 2.35
CA ARG A 22 10.56 -8.01 3.33
C ARG A 22 9.55 -7.22 4.17
N LEU A 23 8.46 -6.77 3.54
CA LEU A 23 7.39 -6.06 4.22
C LEU A 23 6.65 -6.98 5.21
N ALA A 24 6.35 -8.21 4.79
CA ALA A 24 5.74 -9.23 5.63
C ALA A 24 6.59 -9.51 6.89
N ASP A 25 7.91 -9.60 6.73
CA ASP A 25 8.84 -9.84 7.85
C ASP A 25 8.97 -8.63 8.77
N ALA A 26 9.01 -7.42 8.22
CA ALA A 26 9.05 -6.18 9.00
C ALA A 26 7.79 -6.03 9.86
N ILE A 27 6.61 -6.20 9.25
CA ILE A 27 5.32 -6.12 9.94
C ILE A 27 5.23 -7.15 11.07
N GLN A 28 5.61 -8.40 10.81
CA GLN A 28 5.58 -9.45 11.84
C GLN A 28 6.50 -9.12 13.02
N ARG A 29 7.71 -8.59 12.74
CA ARG A 29 8.65 -8.16 13.78
C ARG A 29 8.08 -7.02 14.62
N GLU A 30 7.49 -5.99 14.00
CA GLU A 30 6.93 -4.85 14.73
C GLU A 30 5.71 -5.26 15.58
N PHE A 31 4.80 -6.10 15.07
CA PHE A 31 3.69 -6.60 15.88
C PHE A 31 4.14 -7.42 17.09
N ASN A 32 5.17 -8.26 16.91
CA ASN A 32 5.76 -9.01 18.02
C ASN A 32 6.40 -8.07 19.06
N ARG A 33 7.15 -7.06 18.61
CA ARG A 33 7.81 -6.07 19.48
C ARG A 33 6.80 -5.26 20.29
N LEU A 34 5.69 -4.87 19.66
CA LEU A 34 4.62 -4.10 20.30
C LEU A 34 3.65 -4.96 21.12
N HIS A 35 3.80 -6.29 21.12
CA HIS A 35 2.89 -7.24 21.78
C HIS A 35 1.43 -7.10 21.31
N ILE A 36 1.23 -6.75 20.05
CA ILE A 36 -0.10 -6.56 19.44
C ILE A 36 -0.49 -7.80 18.64
N LYS A 37 -1.75 -8.24 18.78
CA LYS A 37 -2.32 -9.30 17.95
C LYS A 37 -2.56 -8.78 16.54
N ARG A 38 -1.70 -9.18 15.59
CA ARG A 38 -1.71 -8.78 14.18
C ARG A 38 -3.11 -8.72 13.56
N ASP A 39 -3.83 -9.85 13.51
CA ASP A 39 -5.11 -9.93 12.78
C ASP A 39 -6.20 -9.05 13.41
N ALA A 40 -6.23 -8.92 14.74
CA ALA A 40 -7.17 -8.03 15.41
C ALA A 40 -6.88 -6.55 15.09
N TYR A 41 -5.61 -6.17 15.05
CA TYR A 41 -5.21 -4.82 14.67
C TYR A 41 -5.48 -4.53 13.19
N LEU A 42 -5.10 -5.44 12.30
CA LEU A 42 -5.33 -5.29 10.86
C LEU A 42 -6.82 -5.25 10.52
N ASN A 43 -7.67 -5.98 11.24
CA ASN A 43 -9.12 -5.86 11.11
C ASN A 43 -9.61 -4.43 11.35
N ALA A 44 -9.28 -3.87 12.52
CA ALA A 44 -9.68 -2.52 12.87
C ALA A 44 -9.04 -1.46 11.95
N LEU A 45 -7.80 -1.69 11.51
CA LEU A 45 -7.14 -0.80 10.57
C LEU A 45 -7.83 -0.82 9.22
N PHE A 46 -8.03 -1.99 8.60
CA PHE A 46 -8.66 -2.09 7.28
C PHE A 46 -10.11 -1.62 7.26
N GLU A 47 -10.86 -1.80 8.36
CA GLU A 47 -12.20 -1.23 8.51
C GLU A 47 -12.21 0.29 8.36
N ARG A 48 -11.24 1.00 8.92
CA ARG A 48 -11.15 2.46 8.80
C ARG A 48 -10.56 2.89 7.45
N GLU A 49 -9.50 2.21 7.05
CA GLU A 49 -8.74 2.53 5.86
C GLU A 49 -9.53 2.31 4.58
N ILE A 50 -10.43 1.33 4.53
CA ILE A 50 -11.31 1.14 3.38
C ILE A 50 -12.32 2.28 3.22
N GLU A 51 -12.83 2.84 4.32
CA GLU A 51 -13.71 4.01 4.29
C GLU A 51 -12.96 5.31 3.97
N ALA A 52 -11.71 5.43 4.43
CA ALA A 52 -10.84 6.53 4.03
C ALA A 52 -10.58 6.50 2.52
N LEU A 53 -10.25 5.32 1.98
CA LEU A 53 -10.08 5.13 0.54
C LEU A 53 -11.37 5.45 -0.23
N ASP A 54 -12.54 5.01 0.28
CA ASP A 54 -13.80 5.25 -0.39
C ASP A 54 -14.15 6.74 -0.51
N ARG A 55 -13.89 7.50 0.55
CA ARG A 55 -14.10 8.95 0.60
C ARG A 55 -13.05 9.73 -0.19
N GLU A 56 -11.80 9.28 -0.22
CA GLU A 56 -10.73 10.02 -0.90
C GLU A 56 -10.76 9.80 -2.42
N VAL A 57 -10.89 8.55 -2.86
CA VAL A 57 -10.75 8.21 -4.28
C VAL A 57 -12.11 8.35 -4.98
N GLN A 58 -12.32 9.47 -5.68
CA GLN A 58 -13.59 9.76 -6.36
C GLN A 58 -13.65 9.28 -7.83
N PHE A 59 -12.64 8.55 -8.28
CA PHE A 59 -12.56 8.01 -9.63
C PHE A 59 -12.27 6.50 -9.62
N LYS A 60 -12.40 5.87 -10.78
CA LYS A 60 -12.10 4.46 -11.01
C LYS A 60 -10.80 4.35 -11.81
N ASN A 61 -9.87 3.47 -11.41
CA ASN A 61 -8.69 3.19 -12.24
C ASN A 61 -9.11 2.61 -13.59
N SER A 62 -8.41 3.01 -14.66
CA SER A 62 -8.55 2.37 -15.96
C SER A 62 -8.17 0.89 -15.91
N GLU A 63 -8.60 0.10 -16.90
CA GLU A 63 -8.24 -1.33 -16.97
C GLU A 63 -6.75 -1.52 -17.23
N GLU A 64 -6.10 -0.60 -17.95
CA GLU A 64 -4.67 -0.57 -18.20
C GLU A 64 -3.89 -0.38 -16.90
N VAL A 65 -4.28 0.61 -16.09
CA VAL A 65 -3.68 0.85 -14.77
C VAL A 65 -3.82 -0.39 -13.88
N ARG A 66 -5.03 -0.95 -13.79
CA ARG A 66 -5.28 -2.16 -12.99
C ARG A 66 -4.44 -3.35 -13.46
N THR A 67 -4.34 -3.53 -14.77
CA THR A 67 -3.56 -4.61 -15.38
C THR A 67 -2.08 -4.41 -15.03
N ARG A 68 -1.55 -3.20 -15.20
CA ARG A 68 -0.16 -2.89 -14.86
C ARG A 68 0.16 -3.15 -13.39
N LEU A 69 -0.70 -2.71 -12.46
CA LEU A 69 -0.55 -2.97 -11.03
C LEU A 69 -0.49 -4.47 -10.69
N ARG A 70 -1.10 -5.34 -11.49
CA ARG A 70 -1.09 -6.80 -11.30
C ARG A 70 0.10 -7.48 -11.97
N GLU A 71 0.53 -6.98 -13.12
CA GLU A 71 1.62 -7.55 -13.91
C GLU A 71 2.99 -7.28 -13.31
N VAL A 72 3.20 -6.07 -12.77
CA VAL A 72 4.42 -5.73 -12.06
C VAL A 72 4.45 -6.53 -10.76
N LYS A 73 5.42 -7.44 -10.63
CA LYS A 73 5.51 -8.35 -9.49
C LYS A 73 6.49 -7.80 -8.47
N LEU A 74 6.03 -7.68 -7.23
CA LEU A 74 6.92 -7.56 -6.09
C LEU A 74 7.81 -8.81 -5.99
N PRO A 75 9.09 -8.69 -5.61
CA PRO A 75 9.93 -9.86 -5.39
C PRO A 75 9.56 -10.59 -4.10
N ASP A 76 9.96 -11.85 -3.98
CA ASP A 76 9.85 -12.65 -2.75
C ASP A 76 8.46 -12.64 -2.09
N ARG A 77 7.39 -12.66 -2.90
CA ARG A 77 6.01 -12.56 -2.37
C ARG A 77 5.71 -13.72 -1.41
N LYS A 78 5.33 -13.37 -0.19
CA LYS A 78 4.84 -14.33 0.81
C LYS A 78 3.31 -14.33 0.78
N LYS A 79 2.73 -15.52 0.69
CA LYS A 79 1.29 -15.72 0.91
C LYS A 79 1.04 -15.63 2.40
N GLN A 80 0.28 -14.64 2.84
CA GLN A 80 -0.18 -14.53 4.22
C GLN A 80 -1.68 -14.71 4.30
N THR A 81 -2.10 -15.41 5.35
CA THR A 81 -3.51 -15.50 5.71
C THR A 81 -3.79 -14.51 6.82
N ILE A 82 -4.82 -13.68 6.61
CA ILE A 82 -5.31 -12.69 7.57
C ILE A 82 -6.75 -13.03 7.89
N GLU A 83 -7.07 -13.16 9.17
CA GLU A 83 -8.45 -13.33 9.65
C GLU A 83 -9.10 -11.96 9.90
N LEU A 84 -10.21 -11.69 9.22
CA LEU A 84 -10.97 -10.45 9.30
C LEU A 84 -12.45 -10.75 9.53
N ASP A 85 -13.18 -9.76 10.01
CA ASP A 85 -14.64 -9.80 10.09
C ASP A 85 -15.25 -9.84 8.69
N ASP A 86 -16.36 -10.57 8.56
CA ASP A 86 -17.02 -10.77 7.26
C ASP A 86 -17.45 -9.46 6.61
N ALA A 87 -17.97 -8.53 7.44
CA ALA A 87 -18.37 -7.20 7.01
C ALA A 87 -17.20 -6.38 6.45
N VAL A 88 -16.00 -6.49 7.04
CA VAL A 88 -14.80 -5.80 6.56
C VAL A 88 -14.39 -6.35 5.20
N ILE A 89 -14.42 -7.68 5.03
CA ILE A 89 -14.08 -8.31 3.75
C ILE A 89 -15.09 -7.90 2.66
N GLU A 90 -16.38 -7.95 2.95
CA GLU A 90 -17.44 -7.55 2.01
C GLU A 90 -17.29 -6.08 1.61
N ARG A 91 -17.03 -5.20 2.59
CA ARG A 91 -16.83 -3.78 2.33
C ARG A 91 -15.59 -3.54 1.46
N MET A 92 -14.48 -4.22 1.75
CA MET A 92 -13.28 -4.19 0.91
C MET A 92 -13.57 -4.66 -0.51
N GLU A 93 -14.29 -5.76 -0.69
CA GLU A 93 -14.64 -6.27 -2.02
C GLU A 93 -15.47 -5.25 -2.81
N VAL A 94 -16.48 -4.64 -2.19
CA VAL A 94 -17.34 -3.63 -2.84
C VAL A 94 -16.55 -2.39 -3.24
N VAL A 95 -15.77 -1.80 -2.34
CA VAL A 95 -15.04 -0.55 -2.60
C VAL A 95 -13.94 -0.79 -3.64
N LEU A 96 -13.12 -1.82 -3.45
CA LEU A 96 -11.99 -2.10 -4.34
C LEU A 96 -12.46 -2.53 -5.74
N HIS A 97 -13.59 -3.25 -5.84
CA HIS A 97 -14.18 -3.57 -7.14
C HIS A 97 -14.70 -2.31 -7.84
N THR A 98 -15.50 -1.50 -7.14
CA THR A 98 -16.08 -0.25 -7.69
C THR A 98 -14.98 0.68 -8.23
N LYS A 99 -13.87 0.84 -7.51
CA LYS A 99 -12.75 1.70 -7.90
C LYS A 99 -11.68 1.02 -8.76
N ASN A 100 -11.89 -0.24 -9.12
CA ASN A 100 -10.97 -1.06 -9.91
C ASN A 100 -9.58 -1.30 -9.32
N ILE A 101 -9.46 -1.27 -7.99
CA ILE A 101 -8.18 -1.38 -7.28
C ILE A 101 -7.91 -2.87 -6.97
N PRO A 102 -6.70 -3.40 -7.25
CA PRO A 102 -6.32 -4.72 -6.78
C PRO A 102 -6.22 -4.77 -5.24
N ARG A 103 -6.80 -5.81 -4.62
CA ARG A 103 -6.75 -5.99 -3.15
C ARG A 103 -5.33 -5.99 -2.60
N ASP A 104 -4.42 -6.68 -3.26
CA ASP A 104 -3.05 -6.77 -2.80
C ASP A 104 -2.33 -5.41 -2.90
N SER A 105 -2.67 -4.54 -3.86
CA SER A 105 -2.14 -3.17 -3.94
C SER A 105 -2.56 -2.34 -2.73
N PHE A 106 -3.86 -2.35 -2.39
CA PHE A 106 -4.38 -1.68 -1.19
C PHE A 106 -3.70 -2.18 0.10
N ILE A 107 -3.64 -3.50 0.29
CA ILE A 107 -3.07 -4.09 1.50
C ILE A 107 -1.56 -3.82 1.58
N ASN A 108 -0.80 -3.99 0.50
CA ASN A 108 0.63 -3.72 0.52
C ASN A 108 0.92 -2.23 0.75
N ARG A 109 0.10 -1.31 0.21
CA ARG A 109 0.23 0.13 0.48
C ARG A 109 0.07 0.42 1.97
N VAL A 110 -1.04 -0.01 2.56
CA VAL A 110 -1.34 0.20 3.98
C VAL A 110 -0.22 -0.38 4.85
N LEU A 111 0.21 -1.61 4.57
CA LEU A 111 1.29 -2.24 5.34
C LEU A 111 2.63 -1.53 5.14
N PHE A 112 2.96 -1.08 3.92
CA PHE A 112 4.21 -0.39 3.64
C PHE A 112 4.32 0.88 4.48
N PHE A 113 3.31 1.75 4.44
CA PHE A 113 3.32 3.01 5.18
C PHE A 113 3.25 2.81 6.70
N LEU A 114 2.75 1.67 7.17
CA LEU A 114 2.72 1.35 8.60
C LEU A 114 4.12 1.10 9.18
N VAL A 115 5.08 0.65 8.36
CA VAL A 115 6.47 0.36 8.78
C VAL A 115 7.51 1.16 8.02
N ALA A 116 7.08 2.10 7.17
CA ALA A 116 7.97 2.93 6.40
C ALA A 116 8.82 3.80 7.33
N THR A 117 10.12 3.79 7.08
CA THR A 117 11.05 4.68 7.79
C THR A 117 11.08 6.04 7.13
N ARG A 118 11.50 7.07 7.87
CA ARG A 118 11.59 8.42 7.33
C ARG A 118 12.42 8.53 6.03
N PRO A 119 13.61 7.90 5.89
CA PRO A 119 14.33 7.91 4.62
C PRO A 119 13.58 7.26 3.45
N MET A 120 12.65 6.33 3.72
CA MET A 120 11.80 5.75 2.69
C MET A 120 10.72 6.75 2.26
N ILE A 121 10.13 7.49 3.21
CA ILE A 121 9.12 8.51 2.93
C ILE A 121 9.72 9.68 2.15
N GLU A 122 10.88 10.17 2.58
CA GLU A 122 11.62 11.24 1.88
C GLU A 122 11.95 10.85 0.44
N ARG A 123 12.28 9.58 0.18
CA ARG A 123 12.50 9.08 -1.19
C ARG A 123 11.23 9.07 -2.06
N LEU A 124 10.05 8.98 -1.46
CA LEU A 124 8.78 9.00 -2.18
C LEU A 124 8.28 10.43 -2.48
N ASP A 125 8.97 11.44 -1.96
CA ASP A 125 8.59 12.85 -2.07
C ASP A 125 7.14 13.12 -1.61
N ILE A 126 6.74 12.46 -0.53
CA ILE A 126 5.41 12.62 0.07
C ILE A 126 5.54 13.49 1.32
N GLY A 127 4.63 14.44 1.49
CA GLY A 127 4.57 15.25 2.70
C GLY A 127 4.40 14.38 3.95
N TYR A 128 5.11 14.72 5.01
CA TYR A 128 4.95 14.10 6.33
C TYR A 128 5.03 15.19 7.41
N SER A 129 3.97 15.33 8.21
CA SER A 129 3.96 16.31 9.30
C SER A 129 4.73 15.79 10.51
N ASP A 130 5.77 16.54 10.89
CA ASP A 130 6.61 16.24 12.07
C ASP A 130 6.04 16.77 13.38
N SER A 131 4.87 17.42 13.36
CA SER A 131 4.38 18.12 14.54
C SER A 131 4.28 17.20 15.77
N GLU A 132 5.19 17.40 16.72
CA GLU A 132 5.19 16.88 18.09
C GLU A 132 4.74 17.96 19.07
N ASP A 133 3.92 18.90 18.61
CA ASP A 133 3.48 20.02 19.44
C ASP A 133 2.23 19.65 20.22
N GLY A 134 2.41 18.87 21.29
CA GLY A 134 1.36 18.65 22.27
C GLY A 134 1.81 17.87 23.50
N PHE A 135 1.48 18.38 24.69
CA PHE A 135 1.53 17.62 25.94
C PHE A 135 0.40 16.58 25.95
N PHE A 136 0.60 15.46 25.25
CA PHE A 136 -0.29 14.31 25.35
C PHE A 136 0.21 13.34 26.42
N LYS A 137 -0.71 12.62 27.06
CA LYS A 137 -0.30 11.47 27.87
C LYS A 137 0.28 10.41 26.92
N PRO A 138 1.36 9.69 27.30
CA PRO A 138 1.96 8.66 26.43
C PRO A 138 0.96 7.61 25.92
N VAL A 139 -0.06 7.26 26.71
CA VAL A 139 -1.12 6.32 26.31
C VAL A 139 -2.04 6.93 25.25
N ASP A 140 -2.34 8.23 25.35
CA ASP A 140 -3.18 8.92 24.37
C ASP A 140 -2.43 9.06 23.05
N ASP A 141 -1.15 9.42 23.09
CA ASP A 141 -0.29 9.46 21.89
C ASP A 141 -0.21 8.10 21.20
N ALA A 142 0.09 7.04 21.97
CA ALA A 142 0.08 5.66 21.44
C ALA A 142 -1.28 5.26 20.87
N ARG A 143 -2.39 5.67 21.50
CA ARG A 143 -3.75 5.39 20.99
C ARG A 143 -4.00 6.11 19.66
N HIS A 144 -3.60 7.37 19.52
CA HIS A 144 -3.75 8.09 18.25
C HIS A 144 -2.91 7.43 17.16
N ALA A 145 -1.65 7.11 17.45
CA ALA A 145 -0.76 6.42 16.53
C ALA A 145 -1.30 5.04 16.10
N LEU A 146 -1.95 4.30 17.00
CA LEU A 146 -2.55 3.00 16.68
C LEU A 146 -3.88 3.11 15.93
N HIS A 147 -4.69 4.13 16.23
CA HIS A 147 -6.00 4.31 15.64
C HIS A 147 -5.94 4.97 14.25
N ASP A 148 -5.10 5.97 14.05
CA ASP A 148 -4.92 6.61 12.76
C ASP A 148 -3.43 6.78 12.44
N PRO A 149 -2.73 5.69 12.08
CA PRO A 149 -1.29 5.73 11.79
C PRO A 149 -0.95 6.60 10.57
N PHE A 150 -1.93 6.95 9.73
CA PHE A 150 -1.69 7.70 8.50
C PHE A 150 -2.15 9.16 8.55
N ARG A 151 -2.63 9.62 9.71
CA ARG A 151 -3.05 11.01 9.92
C ARG A 151 -2.01 12.02 9.43
N ARG A 152 -0.74 11.81 9.79
CA ARG A 152 0.37 12.72 9.45
C ARG A 152 0.65 12.81 7.94
N TYR A 153 0.43 11.72 7.19
CA TYR A 153 0.49 11.77 5.73
C TYR A 153 -0.70 12.57 5.19
N ARG A 154 -1.92 12.27 5.64
CA ARG A 154 -3.11 12.98 5.15
C ARG A 154 -3.05 14.48 5.45
N GLU A 155 -2.64 14.89 6.66
CA GLU A 155 -2.51 16.30 7.04
C GLU A 155 -1.48 17.05 6.18
N ALA A 156 -0.36 16.41 5.83
CA ALA A 156 0.69 17.02 5.03
C ALA A 156 0.41 17.01 3.51
N ASN A 157 -0.65 16.33 3.05
CA ASN A 157 -0.97 16.17 1.64
C ASN A 157 -2.44 16.51 1.32
N ASP A 158 -3.02 17.49 2.02
CA ASP A 158 -4.38 18.00 1.78
C ASP A 158 -5.48 16.91 1.86
N GLY A 159 -5.33 16.00 2.82
CA GLY A 159 -6.22 14.85 3.00
C GLY A 159 -5.93 13.68 2.08
N ARG A 160 -4.97 13.79 1.15
CA ARG A 160 -4.62 12.71 0.22
C ARG A 160 -3.70 11.69 0.87
N PHE A 161 -3.93 10.42 0.56
CA PHE A 161 -3.08 9.30 0.90
C PHE A 161 -3.18 8.18 -0.13
N TYR A 162 -4.36 7.86 -0.65
CA TYR A 162 -4.58 6.81 -1.65
C TYR A 162 -4.47 7.28 -3.10
N THR A 163 -4.66 8.58 -3.33
CA THR A 163 -4.54 9.27 -4.63
C THR A 163 -3.12 9.76 -4.91
N ILE A 164 -2.19 9.63 -3.96
CA ILE A 164 -0.78 9.96 -4.17
C ILE A 164 -0.09 8.80 -4.90
N ALA A 165 0.12 8.97 -6.20
CA ALA A 165 0.82 8.02 -7.06
C ALA A 165 2.35 8.11 -6.90
N CYS A 166 2.84 7.81 -5.70
CA CYS A 166 4.24 8.01 -5.30
C CYS A 166 5.21 6.88 -5.70
N PHE A 167 4.70 5.73 -6.15
CA PHE A 167 5.56 4.61 -6.53
C PHE A 167 5.75 4.59 -8.05
N HIS A 168 6.78 5.26 -8.54
CA HIS A 168 7.13 5.21 -9.97
C HIS A 168 7.47 3.78 -10.41
N GLU A 169 7.32 3.51 -11.70
CA GLU A 169 7.74 2.27 -12.34
C GLU A 169 9.27 2.17 -12.47
N ALA A 170 9.95 2.21 -11.33
CA ALA A 170 11.39 2.17 -11.23
C ALA A 170 11.81 1.45 -9.95
N SER A 171 13.09 1.09 -9.87
CA SER A 171 13.67 0.50 -8.66
C SER A 171 13.60 1.49 -7.50
N PHE A 172 13.13 1.04 -6.33
CA PHE A 172 13.07 1.88 -5.13
C PHE A 172 14.44 2.07 -4.49
N GLY A 173 15.24 2.97 -5.06
CA GLY A 173 16.66 3.14 -4.77
C GLY A 173 17.55 2.20 -5.60
N PRO A 174 18.89 2.29 -5.47
CA PRO A 174 19.84 1.68 -6.43
C PRO A 174 19.73 0.17 -6.62
N ARG A 175 19.15 -0.54 -5.64
CA ARG A 175 18.95 -2.00 -5.66
C ARG A 175 17.60 -2.40 -5.06
N GLY A 176 16.66 -1.47 -5.02
CA GLY A 176 15.33 -1.72 -4.47
C GLY A 176 14.42 -2.40 -5.48
N PRO A 177 13.34 -3.05 -5.02
CA PRO A 177 12.32 -3.58 -5.92
C PRO A 177 11.59 -2.44 -6.64
N ASN A 178 10.95 -2.77 -7.76
CA ASN A 178 9.90 -1.92 -8.30
C ASN A 178 8.67 -1.99 -7.37
N LEU A 179 8.33 -0.85 -6.76
CA LEU A 179 7.21 -0.72 -5.82
C LEU A 179 5.93 -0.19 -6.48
N PHE A 180 5.90 0.01 -7.79
CA PHE A 180 4.73 0.45 -8.54
C PHE A 180 3.41 -0.27 -8.16
N PRO A 181 3.40 -1.59 -7.87
CA PRO A 181 2.18 -2.30 -7.45
C PRO A 181 1.56 -1.81 -6.13
N LEU A 182 2.25 -0.98 -5.35
CA LEU A 182 1.76 -0.38 -4.10
C LEU A 182 0.94 0.90 -4.35
N ASN A 183 0.85 1.39 -5.59
CA ASN A 183 -0.12 2.43 -5.91
C ASN A 183 -1.55 1.86 -5.83
N THR A 184 -2.48 2.68 -5.35
CA THR A 184 -3.89 2.31 -5.20
C THR A 184 -4.76 2.96 -6.26
N ALA A 185 -4.75 4.28 -6.35
CA ALA A 185 -5.49 5.05 -7.34
C ALA A 185 -4.50 5.89 -8.14
N ILE A 186 -4.53 5.76 -9.46
CA ILE A 186 -3.67 6.50 -10.39
C ILE A 186 -4.59 7.24 -11.33
N SER A 187 -4.56 8.57 -11.30
CA SER A 187 -5.37 9.39 -12.21
C SER A 187 -4.89 9.25 -13.66
N GLU A 188 -5.69 9.69 -14.63
CA GLU A 188 -5.24 9.71 -16.03
C GLU A 188 -4.01 10.60 -16.23
N GLU A 189 -3.91 11.70 -15.47
CA GLU A 189 -2.76 12.61 -15.48
C GLU A 189 -1.50 11.91 -14.94
N ASP A 190 -1.58 11.31 -13.76
CA ASP A 190 -0.45 10.55 -13.18
C ASP A 190 -0.01 9.41 -14.11
N TRP A 191 -0.98 8.73 -14.72
CA TRP A 191 -0.71 7.64 -15.66
C TRP A 191 -0.02 8.12 -16.93
N ALA A 192 -0.44 9.26 -17.48
CA ALA A 192 0.23 9.89 -18.61
C ALA A 192 1.67 10.31 -18.24
N MET A 193 1.87 10.87 -17.05
CA MET A 193 3.21 11.24 -16.56
C MET A 193 4.14 10.02 -16.43
N PHE A 194 3.66 8.89 -15.91
CA PHE A 194 4.45 7.66 -15.84
C PHE A 194 4.88 7.14 -17.22
N ASN A 195 3.99 7.21 -18.20
CA ASN A 195 4.28 6.73 -19.56
C ASN A 195 5.17 7.71 -20.34
N ALA A 196 5.03 9.02 -20.13
CA ALA A 196 5.90 10.01 -20.75
C ALA A 196 7.35 9.89 -20.25
N ALA A 197 7.55 9.70 -18.95
CA ALA A 197 8.87 9.51 -18.37
C ALA A 197 9.57 8.24 -18.89
N ALA A 198 8.82 7.21 -19.30
CA ALA A 198 9.41 6.02 -19.91
C ALA A 198 9.98 6.30 -21.31
N LEU A 199 9.30 7.15 -22.09
CA LEU A 199 9.73 7.52 -23.46
C LEU A 199 10.97 8.41 -23.47
N ASP A 200 11.08 9.35 -22.52
CA ASP A 200 12.27 10.20 -22.39
C ASP A 200 13.53 9.39 -22.05
N PHE A 201 13.38 8.29 -21.29
CA PHE A 201 14.49 7.38 -21.02
C PHE A 201 14.91 6.58 -22.27
N GLU A 202 13.96 6.10 -23.09
CA GLU A 202 14.28 5.35 -24.30
C GLU A 202 15.00 6.21 -25.36
N LEU A 203 14.57 7.46 -25.56
CA LEU A 203 15.21 8.40 -26.51
C LEU A 203 16.67 8.72 -26.16
N ILE A 204 17.01 8.82 -24.87
CA ILE A 204 18.40 9.04 -24.42
C ILE A 204 19.30 7.85 -24.76
N PHE A 205 18.76 6.62 -24.80
CA PHE A 205 19.54 5.42 -25.14
C PHE A 205 19.62 5.16 -26.64
N GLU A 206 18.67 5.63 -27.44
CA GLU A 206 18.77 5.54 -28.91
C GLU A 206 19.84 6.50 -29.48
N ASP A 207 19.99 7.71 -28.92
CA ASP A 207 21.05 8.65 -29.33
C ASP A 207 22.45 8.27 -28.82
N ALA A 208 22.54 7.34 -27.86
CA ALA A 208 23.82 6.85 -27.31
C ALA A 208 24.43 5.70 -28.14
N VAL A 209 23.77 5.26 -29.20
CA VAL A 209 24.26 4.23 -30.14
C VAL A 209 24.55 4.88 -31.50
N GLU A 210 25.54 5.77 -31.55
CA GLU A 210 26.18 6.06 -32.85
C GLU A 210 26.83 4.76 -33.37
N PRO A 211 26.62 4.39 -34.64
CA PRO A 211 27.31 3.25 -35.22
C PRO A 211 28.80 3.53 -35.23
N ALA A 212 29.57 2.67 -34.55
CA ALA A 212 31.02 2.66 -34.68
C ALA A 212 31.37 2.52 -36.16
N HIS A 213 31.76 3.63 -36.78
CA HIS A 213 32.36 3.62 -38.10
C HIS A 213 33.62 2.75 -38.07
N ALA A 214 33.56 1.62 -38.77
CA ALA A 214 34.70 0.87 -39.26
C ALA A 214 34.37 0.37 -40.67
#